data_AF-A0A2R5EL58-F1
#
_entry.id   AF-A0A2R5EL58-F1
#
_cell.length_a   1.000
_cell.length_b   1.000
_cell.length_c   1.000
_cell.angle_alpha   90.00
_cell.angle_beta   90.00
_cell.angle_gamma   90.00
#
_symmetry.space_group_name_H-M   'P 1'
#
loop_
_entity.id
_entity.type
_entity.pdbx_description
1 polymer ?
#
loop_
_entity_poly.entity_id
_entity_poly.type
_entity_poly.pdbx_seq_one_letter_code
_entity_poly.pdbx_strand_id
1 'polypeptide(L)' 'MAAFGQDDHVRIYGRDFASRLLKAGFFVEIEQFAKEFSDNEIAMYGFLPHEDIYVCTNR' A
#
# COMPACT_ATOMS: atom_id res chain seq x y z
N MET A 1 14.54 6.72 14.05
CA MET A 1 13.81 6.02 12.95
C MET A 1 14.76 5.98 11.77
N ALA A 2 15.43 4.85 11.56
CA ALA A 2 16.34 4.71 10.44
C ALA A 2 15.53 4.23 9.23
N ALA A 3 15.41 5.10 8.23
CA ALA A 3 14.82 4.75 6.95
C ALA A 3 15.86 3.94 6.18
N PHE A 4 15.87 2.62 6.35
CA PHE A 4 16.67 1.74 5.50
C PHE A 4 15.82 1.32 4.31
N GLY A 5 16.18 1.82 3.13
CA GLY A 5 15.66 1.49 1.81
C GLY A 5 16.73 1.81 0.77
N GLN A 6 16.60 1.29 -0.46
CA GLN A 6 17.55 1.61 -1.52
C GLN A 6 17.75 3.14 -1.66
N ASP A 7 18.99 3.56 -1.90
CA ASP A 7 19.41 4.98 -1.94
C ASP A 7 18.57 5.83 -2.92
N ASP A 8 17.91 5.20 -3.89
CA ASP A 8 17.13 5.82 -4.94
C ASP A 8 15.61 5.79 -4.71
N HIS A 9 15.10 5.11 -3.67
CA HIS A 9 13.66 4.89 -3.51
C HIS A 9 13.12 4.97 -2.07
N VAL A 10 13.56 5.95 -1.30
CA VAL A 10 12.94 6.27 0.00
C VAL A 10 11.71 7.18 -0.16
N ARG A 11 10.58 6.58 -0.53
CA ARG A 11 9.26 7.23 -0.36
C ARG A 11 8.49 6.53 0.75
N ILE A 12 8.79 6.91 1.99
CA ILE A 12 7.96 6.56 3.14
C ILE A 12 6.78 7.52 3.13
N TYR A 13 5.61 7.04 2.70
CA TYR A 13 4.38 7.79 2.90
C TYR A 13 3.89 7.55 4.33
N GLY A 14 3.52 8.63 5.00
CA GLY A 14 2.94 8.56 6.33
C GLY A 14 1.55 7.94 6.31
N ARG A 15 0.99 7.73 7.51
CA ARG A 15 -0.41 7.29 7.70
C ARG A 15 -1.45 8.26 7.10
N ASP A 16 -1.01 9.43 6.64
CA ASP A 16 -1.82 10.45 5.99
C ASP A 16 -1.94 10.28 4.46
N PHE A 17 -1.33 9.23 3.88
CA PHE A 17 -1.28 9.04 2.43
C PHE A 17 -2.66 8.99 1.76
N ALA A 18 -3.58 8.18 2.28
CA ALA A 18 -4.97 8.14 1.80
C ALA A 18 -5.64 9.52 1.87
N SER A 19 -5.44 10.24 2.97
CA SER A 19 -6.00 11.58 3.14
C SER A 19 -5.45 12.59 2.13
N ARG A 20 -4.18 12.46 1.73
CA ARG A 20 -3.58 13.30 0.70
C ARG A 20 -4.17 13.00 -0.68
N LEU A 21 -4.40 11.73 -1.01
CA LEU A 21 -5.03 11.32 -2.25
C LEU A 21 -6.49 11.80 -2.33
N LEU A 22 -7.26 11.67 -1.25
CA LEU A 22 -8.62 12.21 -1.15
C LEU A 22 -8.64 13.74 -1.35
N LYS A 23 -7.71 14.46 -0.71
CA LYS A 23 -7.59 15.93 -0.88
C LYS A 23 -7.21 16.35 -2.29
N ALA A 24 -6.53 15.50 -3.04
CA ALA A 24 -6.21 15.75 -4.45
C ALA A 24 -7.41 15.53 -5.38
N GLY A 25 -8.55 15.07 -4.86
CA GLY A 25 -9.79 14.86 -5.62
C GLY A 25 -9.99 13.42 -6.11
N PHE A 26 -9.14 12.47 -5.72
CA PHE A 26 -9.37 11.06 -6.02
C PHE A 26 -10.41 10.46 -5.07
N PHE A 27 -11.19 9.51 -5.59
CA PHE A 27 -11.82 8.52 -4.75
C PHE A 27 -10.79 7.44 -4.40
N VAL A 28 -10.62 7.14 -3.12
CA VAL A 28 -9.57 6.24 -2.63
C VAL A 28 -10.20 5.12 -1.83
N GLU A 29 -9.95 3.89 -2.25
CA GLU A 29 -10.29 2.68 -1.53
C GLU A 29 -8.98 2.01 -1.06
N ILE A 30 -9.00 1.47 0.16
CA ILE A 30 -7.83 0.77 0.72
C ILE A 30 -8.20 -0.70 0.83
N GLU A 31 -7.47 -1.54 0.09
CA GLU A 31 -7.69 -2.98 0.05
C GLU A 31 -6.52 -3.72 0.68
N GLN A 32 -6.83 -4.77 1.44
CA GLN A 32 -5.84 -5.67 2.02
C GLN A 32 -5.78 -6.94 1.19
N PHE A 33 -5.45 -6.79 -0.09
CA PHE A 33 -5.53 -7.83 -1.10
C PHE A 33 -4.82 -9.14 -0.69
N ALA A 34 -3.66 -9.02 -0.04
CA ALA A 34 -2.91 -10.19 0.43
C ALA A 34 -3.70 -11.07 1.43
N LYS A 35 -4.68 -10.51 2.15
CA LYS A 35 -5.53 -11.26 3.10
C LYS A 35 -6.55 -12.19 2.45
N GLU A 36 -6.75 -12.07 1.14
CA GLU A 36 -7.65 -12.96 0.39
C GLU A 36 -7.00 -14.32 0.07
N PHE A 37 -5.69 -14.43 0.29
CA PHE A 37 -4.90 -15.61 -0.02
C PHE A 37 -4.52 -16.39 1.25
N SER A 38 -4.26 -17.69 1.09
CA SER A 38 -3.66 -18.50 2.14
C SER A 38 -2.18 -18.17 2.34
N ASP A 39 -1.62 -18.49 3.50
CA ASP A 39 -0.19 -18.25 3.82
C ASP A 39 0.76 -18.90 2.79
N ASN A 40 0.39 -20.06 2.24
CA ASN A 40 1.17 -20.74 1.20
C ASN A 40 1.15 -19.96 -0.12
N GLU A 41 0.01 -19.40 -0.50
CA GLU A 41 -0.13 -18.57 -1.70
C GLU A 41 0.58 -17.23 -1.53
N ILE A 42 0.48 -16.60 -0.36
CA ILE A 42 1.22 -15.39 -0.01
C ILE A 42 2.73 -15.63 -0.17
N ALA A 43 3.25 -16.74 0.37
CA ALA A 43 4.66 -17.10 0.23
C ALA A 43 5.05 -17.44 -1.21
N MET A 44 4.17 -18.12 -1.95
CA MET A 44 4.40 -18.49 -3.36
C MET A 44 4.43 -17.28 -4.28
N TYR A 45 3.53 -16.31 -4.09
CA TYR A 45 3.44 -15.09 -4.89
C TYR A 45 4.35 -13.97 -4.37
N GLY A 46 4.89 -14.10 -3.16
CA GLY A 46 5.76 -13.11 -2.54
C GLY A 46 5.00 -11.87 -2.04
N PHE A 47 3.73 -12.01 -1.68
CA PHE A 47 2.94 -10.91 -1.16
C PHE A 47 3.35 -10.54 0.26
N LEU A 48 3.17 -9.25 0.59
CA LEU A 48 3.32 -8.76 1.95
C LEU A 48 1.98 -8.94 2.69
N PRO A 49 1.90 -9.75 3.76
CA PRO A 49 0.63 -10.11 4.41
C PRO A 49 -0.17 -8.94 5.00
N HIS A 50 0.48 -7.80 5.21
CA HIS A 50 -0.08 -6.61 5.85
C HIS A 50 0.11 -5.35 4.99
N GLU A 51 0.27 -5.54 3.68
CA GLU A 51 0.33 -4.42 2.74
C GLU A 51 -1.07 -3.89 2.44
N ASP A 52 -1.20 -2.57 2.56
CA ASP A 52 -2.39 -1.83 2.17
C ASP A 52 -2.22 -1.34 0.73
N ILE A 53 -3.12 -1.73 -0.17
CA ILE A 53 -3.16 -1.28 -1.56
C ILE A 53 -4.15 -0.12 -1.67
N TYR A 54 -3.70 1.03 -2.18
CA TYR A 54 -4.51 2.23 -2.34
C TYR A 54 -5.04 2.30 -3.78
N VAL A 55 -6.29 1.90 -3.99
CA VAL A 55 -6.97 1.95 -5.29
C VAL A 55 -7.57 3.35 -5.49
N CYS A 56 -7.05 4.09 -6.46
CA CYS A 56 -7.50 5.44 -6.77
C CYS A 56 -8.33 5.46 -8.06
N THR A 57 -9.52 6.08 -8.01
CA THR A 57 -10.39 6.24 -9.18
C THR A 57 -10.85 7.69 -9.33
N ASN A 58 -11.30 8.05 -10.54
CA ASN A 58 -11.67 9.41 -10.93
C ASN A 58 -13.19 9.54 -11.20
N ARG A 59 -14.03 8.84 -10.43
CA ARG A 59 -15.50 8.86 -10.61
C ARG A 59 -16.14 10.09 -9.99
#